data_AF-A0A359M4M4-F1
#
_entry.id   AF-A0A359M4M4-F1
#
_cell.length_a   1.000
_cell.length_b   1.000
_cell.length_c   1.000
_cell.angle_alpha   90.00
_cell.angle_beta   90.00
_cell.angle_gamma   90.00
#
_symmetry.space_group_name_H-M   'P 1'
#
loop_
_entity.id
_entity.type
_entity.pdbx_description
1 polymer ?
#
loop_
_entity_poly.entity_id
_entity_poly.type
_entity_poly.pdbx_seq_one_letter_code
_entity_poly.pdbx_strand_id
1 'polypeptide(L)'
;MAGWREYFPIVKQRVRPKQFRSLFLFVTSRCNSLCRTCFYFDKLNSRDDLTFDQIRRLAETAPPFEKLWLSGGEPFLREELAEIVGLFARHNGVRNVNLPTNGLLPEKLFRSVDRMLELAPEVSIDLNFSLDGLANTHDAIRGVPNNFARTLATMEAAEARYRGVRRLRRNVLTVITRENYQEIVRLGLHLLGRGGIDGQYFEVVRGQAPDPSLKRLTADQVRSLHRQLMPFHRAYAKKLFAHLPPGIRRLGEMYYLGNLRFHFELQERCFEGPKAWPMPCTAGETSIVVDHNGAFRACEMRGVVGRLADFDYDVSAALASAAMRSEVAAIPEANCWCTHSCFIQESSKFSPRVQLFEIPWLWYKQRSERFDELPATELEQFKALELA
;
A
#
# COMPACT_ATOMS: atom_id res chain seq x y z
N MET A 1 -18.47 -24.95 29.88
CA MET A 1 -19.02 -23.88 29.02
C MET A 1 -18.05 -22.70 29.03
N ALA A 2 -17.00 -22.77 28.22
CA ALA A 2 -16.04 -21.68 28.03
C ALA A 2 -16.70 -20.62 27.12
N GLY A 3 -17.48 -19.74 27.74
CA GLY A 3 -18.42 -18.89 27.04
C GLY A 3 -17.77 -17.61 26.53
N TRP A 4 -17.75 -17.43 25.20
CA TRP A 4 -17.91 -16.21 24.37
C TRP A 4 -17.16 -14.88 24.72
N ARG A 5 -16.67 -14.69 25.96
CA ARG A 5 -16.01 -13.48 26.47
C ARG A 5 -14.57 -13.32 25.98
N GLU A 6 -13.89 -14.40 25.59
CA GLU A 6 -12.55 -14.33 24.98
C GLU A 6 -12.56 -13.87 23.52
N TYR A 7 -13.73 -13.84 22.86
CA TYR A 7 -13.88 -13.35 21.47
C TYR A 7 -14.35 -11.88 21.38
N PHE A 8 -14.74 -11.28 22.50
CA PHE A 8 -15.08 -9.86 22.59
C PHE A 8 -13.96 -8.90 22.13
N PRO A 9 -12.65 -9.18 22.33
CA PRO A 9 -11.58 -8.33 21.80
C PRO A 9 -11.58 -8.28 20.27
N ILE A 10 -11.90 -9.40 19.60
CA ILE A 10 -11.90 -9.49 18.14
C ILE A 10 -13.08 -8.70 17.57
N VAL A 11 -14.29 -8.87 18.11
CA VAL A 11 -15.47 -8.10 17.65
C VAL A 11 -15.32 -6.61 17.97
N LYS A 12 -14.82 -6.25 19.17
CA LYS A 12 -14.56 -4.85 19.57
C LYS A 12 -13.46 -4.19 18.73
N GLN A 13 -12.46 -4.96 18.28
CA GLN A 13 -11.48 -4.48 17.30
C GLN A 13 -12.03 -4.34 15.88
N ARG A 14 -13.19 -4.94 15.55
CA ARG A 14 -13.81 -4.92 14.22
C ARG A 14 -14.97 -3.94 14.12
N VAL A 15 -15.60 -3.59 15.24
CA VAL A 15 -16.59 -2.53 15.39
C VAL A 15 -15.91 -1.37 16.13
N ARG A 16 -15.07 -0.62 15.41
CA ARG A 16 -14.38 0.56 15.95
C ARG A 16 -15.11 1.83 15.53
N PRO A 17 -15.21 2.85 16.40
CA PRO A 17 -15.65 4.17 15.97
C PRO A 17 -14.65 4.75 14.96
N LYS A 18 -15.13 5.62 14.07
CA LYS A 18 -14.25 6.39 13.18
C LYS A 18 -13.28 7.22 14.03
N GLN A 19 -12.01 7.16 13.68
CA GLN A 19 -10.95 7.97 14.29
C GLN A 19 -9.83 8.15 13.28
N PHE A 20 -9.03 9.21 13.46
CA PHE A 20 -7.81 9.41 12.70
C PHE A 20 -6.86 8.20 12.86
N ARG A 21 -6.37 7.65 11.76
CA ARG A 21 -5.54 6.43 11.75
C ARG A 21 -4.39 6.44 10.78
N SER A 22 -4.47 7.20 9.70
CA SER A 22 -3.44 7.19 8.66
C SER A 22 -3.02 8.59 8.25
N LEU A 23 -1.72 8.84 8.23
CA LEU A 23 -1.14 10.04 7.62
C LEU A 23 -0.33 9.60 6.40
N PHE A 24 -0.62 10.19 5.24
CA PHE A 24 0.16 10.01 4.02
C PHE A 24 1.06 11.24 3.83
N LEU A 25 2.37 11.05 3.87
CA LEU A 25 3.36 12.11 3.76
C LEU A 25 4.25 11.86 2.55
N PHE A 26 4.17 12.75 1.57
CA PHE A 26 5.14 12.83 0.49
C PHE A 26 6.37 13.55 1.02
N VAL A 27 7.39 12.83 1.49
CA VAL A 27 8.52 13.42 2.23
C VAL A 27 9.50 14.21 1.35
N THR A 28 9.42 14.03 0.04
CA THR A 28 10.24 14.75 -0.95
C THR A 28 9.59 14.68 -2.33
N SER A 29 9.74 15.72 -3.15
CA SER A 29 9.42 15.71 -4.58
C SER A 29 10.47 14.97 -5.42
N ARG A 30 11.67 14.74 -4.88
CA ARG A 30 12.82 14.25 -5.64
C ARG A 30 12.64 12.80 -6.04
N CYS A 31 12.86 12.46 -7.30
CA CYS A 31 12.86 11.08 -7.80
C CYS A 31 13.96 10.86 -8.82
N ASN A 32 14.60 9.69 -8.78
CA ASN A 32 15.60 9.23 -9.72
C ASN A 32 15.04 8.21 -10.74
N SER A 33 13.72 8.11 -10.87
CA SER A 33 13.01 7.33 -11.91
C SER A 33 12.10 8.25 -12.72
N LEU A 34 11.76 7.83 -13.95
CA LEU A 34 10.96 8.60 -14.91
C LEU A 34 9.73 7.79 -15.34
N CYS A 35 9.01 7.24 -14.37
CA CYS A 35 7.98 6.25 -14.64
C CYS A 35 6.85 6.83 -15.50
N ARG A 36 6.50 6.11 -16.57
CA ARG A 36 5.36 6.43 -17.45
C ARG A 36 4.00 6.28 -16.74
N THR A 37 3.98 5.62 -15.58
CA THR A 37 2.82 5.39 -14.71
C THR A 37 2.74 6.32 -13.51
N CYS A 38 3.71 7.22 -13.30
CA CYS A 38 3.78 8.01 -12.07
C CYS A 38 2.56 8.94 -11.96
N PHE A 39 1.72 8.79 -10.93
CA PHE A 39 0.58 9.68 -10.70
C PHE A 39 0.97 11.04 -10.08
N TYR A 40 2.23 11.17 -9.65
CA TYR A 40 2.78 12.34 -8.96
C TYR A 40 3.72 13.17 -9.84
N PHE A 41 3.73 12.88 -11.14
CA PHE A 41 4.74 13.36 -12.10
C PHE A 41 4.81 14.89 -12.23
N ASP A 42 3.68 15.57 -12.07
CA ASP A 42 3.55 17.03 -12.17
C ASP A 42 4.22 17.78 -11.02
N LYS A 43 4.48 17.07 -9.91
CA LYS A 43 5.10 17.61 -8.70
C LYS A 43 6.55 17.17 -8.52
N LEU A 44 7.04 16.25 -9.35
CA LEU A 44 8.39 15.71 -9.16
C LEU A 44 9.47 16.78 -9.38
N ASN A 45 10.48 16.74 -8.53
CA ASN A 45 11.69 17.56 -8.61
C ASN A 45 11.44 19.09 -8.60
N SER A 46 10.34 19.55 -7.98
CA SER A 46 9.97 20.97 -7.88
C SER A 46 10.84 21.80 -6.91
N ARG A 47 11.64 21.15 -6.05
CA ARG A 47 12.61 21.77 -5.12
C ARG A 47 12.00 22.68 -4.03
N ASP A 48 10.72 22.53 -3.73
CA ASP A 48 9.96 23.23 -2.67
C ASP A 48 9.54 22.25 -1.55
N ASP A 49 10.38 21.26 -1.25
CA ASP A 49 10.12 20.26 -0.21
C ASP A 49 10.08 20.90 1.19
N LEU A 50 9.21 20.39 2.06
CA LEU A 50 9.16 20.77 3.46
C LEU A 50 10.51 20.54 4.14
N THR A 51 10.96 21.54 4.90
CA THR A 51 12.12 21.43 5.78
C THR A 51 11.88 20.39 6.87
N PHE A 52 12.97 19.89 7.47
CA PHE A 52 12.86 18.95 8.59
C PHE A 52 12.09 19.54 9.77
N ASP A 53 12.30 20.82 10.09
CA ASP A 53 11.58 21.51 11.17
C ASP A 53 10.08 21.63 10.93
N GLN A 54 9.67 21.87 9.67
CA GLN A 54 8.26 21.85 9.32
C GLN A 54 7.68 20.44 9.54
N ILE A 55 8.35 19.39 9.07
CA ILE A 55 7.88 18.00 9.30
C ILE A 55 7.86 17.64 10.79
N ARG A 56 8.81 18.14 11.58
CA ARG A 56 8.79 18.01 13.05
C ARG A 56 7.53 18.65 13.64
N ARG A 57 7.18 19.86 13.19
CA ARG A 57 5.94 20.53 13.60
C ARG A 57 4.69 19.74 13.22
N LEU A 58 4.67 19.10 12.05
CA LEU A 58 3.59 18.19 11.64
C LEU A 58 3.45 17.02 12.62
N ALA A 59 4.56 16.38 12.98
CA ALA A 59 4.57 15.24 13.90
C ALA A 59 4.11 15.65 15.31
N GLU A 60 4.56 16.81 15.81
CA GLU A 60 4.18 17.32 17.13
C GLU A 60 2.69 17.69 17.26
N THR A 61 2.06 18.09 16.15
CA THR A 61 0.68 18.62 16.15
C THR A 61 -0.35 17.62 15.61
N ALA A 62 0.08 16.58 14.89
CA ALA A 62 -0.83 15.56 14.38
C ALA A 62 -1.48 14.76 15.54
N PRO A 63 -2.79 14.49 15.46
CA PRO A 63 -3.44 13.67 16.48
C PRO A 63 -2.89 12.23 16.44
N PRO A 64 -3.00 11.44 17.51
CA PRO A 64 -2.48 10.08 17.54
C PRO A 64 -3.00 9.20 16.39
N PHE A 65 -2.11 8.44 15.76
CA PHE A 65 -2.44 7.56 14.64
C PHE A 65 -1.48 6.38 14.54
N GLU A 66 -1.92 5.29 13.90
CA GLU A 66 -1.16 4.03 13.89
C GLU A 66 -0.35 3.82 12.61
N LYS A 67 -0.79 4.34 11.46
CA LYS A 67 -0.20 4.08 10.15
C LYS A 67 0.38 5.34 9.51
N LEU A 68 1.68 5.33 9.28
CA LEU A 68 2.37 6.35 8.49
C LEU A 68 2.65 5.80 7.10
N TRP A 69 2.14 6.46 6.07
CA TRP A 69 2.45 6.15 4.69
C TRP A 69 3.45 7.18 4.19
N LEU A 70 4.69 6.75 4.00
CA LEU A 70 5.71 7.59 3.40
C LEU A 70 5.69 7.38 1.90
N SER A 71 5.83 8.47 1.16
CA SER A 71 5.90 8.47 -0.29
C SER A 71 6.70 9.69 -0.73
N GLY A 72 6.63 10.07 -1.99
CA GLY A 72 7.26 11.26 -2.52
C GLY A 72 7.32 11.21 -4.04
N GLY A 73 8.45 11.67 -4.56
CA GLY A 73 9.21 10.88 -5.52
C GLY A 73 9.77 9.60 -4.88
N GLU A 74 11.08 9.54 -4.65
CA GLU A 74 11.77 8.41 -4.00
C GLU A 74 12.10 8.77 -2.54
N PRO A 75 11.45 8.15 -1.53
CA PRO A 75 11.66 8.49 -0.12
C PRO A 75 13.12 8.41 0.33
N PHE A 76 13.89 7.44 -0.16
CA PHE A 76 15.29 7.25 0.22
C PHE A 76 16.25 8.32 -0.33
N LEU A 77 15.75 9.32 -1.08
CA LEU A 77 16.49 10.55 -1.39
C LEU A 77 16.39 11.62 -0.29
N ARG A 78 15.49 11.44 0.69
CA ARG A 78 15.40 12.29 1.88
C ARG A 78 16.46 11.87 2.89
N GLU A 79 17.38 12.77 3.22
CA GLU A 79 18.49 12.45 4.13
C GLU A 79 17.99 12.14 5.55
N GLU A 80 16.97 12.85 6.04
CA GLU A 80 16.42 12.70 7.39
C GLU A 80 15.27 11.69 7.46
N LEU A 81 15.15 10.78 6.49
CA LEU A 81 14.00 9.86 6.39
C LEU A 81 13.81 9.03 7.68
N ALA A 82 14.90 8.54 8.26
CA ALA A 82 14.84 7.71 9.46
C ALA A 82 14.44 8.52 10.70
N GLU A 83 14.94 9.75 10.81
CA GLU A 83 14.60 10.71 11.85
C GLU A 83 13.12 11.11 11.78
N ILE A 84 12.59 11.31 10.57
CA ILE A 84 11.16 11.55 10.34
C ILE A 84 10.32 10.38 10.88
N VAL A 85 10.69 9.13 10.58
CA VAL A 85 10.00 7.96 11.14
C VAL A 85 10.06 7.97 12.68
N GLY A 86 11.23 8.26 13.24
CA GLY A 86 11.42 8.36 14.70
C GLY A 86 10.54 9.44 15.36
N LEU A 87 10.37 10.59 14.70
CA LEU A 87 9.49 11.67 15.16
C LEU A 87 8.04 11.19 15.26
N PHE A 88 7.50 10.61 14.18
CA PHE A 88 6.11 10.15 14.16
C PHE A 88 5.86 8.96 15.10
N ALA A 89 6.85 8.06 15.27
CA ALA A 89 6.78 6.99 16.26
C ALA A 89 6.62 7.55 17.68
N ARG A 90 7.45 8.54 18.03
CA ARG A 90 7.48 9.18 19.35
C ARG A 90 6.24 10.02 19.65
N HIS A 91 5.81 10.86 18.72
CA HIS A 91 4.79 11.87 18.99
C HIS A 91 3.36 11.37 18.77
N ASN A 92 3.15 10.39 17.89
CA ASN A 92 1.80 10.04 17.43
C ASN A 92 1.38 8.59 17.73
N GLY A 93 2.29 7.76 18.24
CA GLY A 93 2.01 6.35 18.50
C GLY A 93 1.98 5.49 17.23
N VAL A 94 2.72 5.89 16.19
CA VAL A 94 2.83 5.10 14.96
C VAL A 94 3.35 3.70 15.28
N ARG A 95 2.75 2.70 14.64
CA ARG A 95 3.11 1.28 14.77
C ARG A 95 3.46 0.66 13.44
N ASN A 96 2.97 1.20 12.33
CA ASN A 96 3.24 0.69 11.00
C ASN A 96 3.67 1.83 10.07
N VAL A 97 4.80 1.64 9.39
CA VAL A 97 5.28 2.53 8.33
C VAL A 97 5.21 1.79 7.01
N ASN A 98 4.52 2.35 6.04
CA ASN A 98 4.56 1.90 4.65
C ASN A 98 5.59 2.73 3.88
N LEU A 99 6.56 2.06 3.26
CA LEU A 99 7.71 2.72 2.64
C LEU A 99 8.00 2.13 1.25
N PRO A 100 7.50 2.75 0.16
CA PRO A 100 7.83 2.37 -1.20
C PRO A 100 9.24 2.81 -1.57
N THR A 101 9.88 2.03 -2.46
CA THR A 101 11.16 2.38 -3.07
C THR A 101 11.27 1.80 -4.47
N ASN A 102 11.94 2.52 -5.36
CA ASN A 102 12.37 2.03 -6.65
C ASN A 102 13.59 1.09 -6.58
N GLY A 103 14.21 0.89 -5.42
CA GLY A 103 15.29 -0.08 -5.23
C GLY A 103 16.64 0.32 -5.84
N LEU A 104 16.78 1.53 -6.39
CA LEU A 104 17.98 1.96 -7.13
C LEU A 104 19.10 2.55 -6.24
N LEU A 105 18.83 2.76 -4.95
CA LEU A 105 19.71 3.45 -3.99
C LEU A 105 20.06 2.55 -2.78
N PRO A 106 20.71 1.39 -2.97
CA PRO A 106 20.93 0.40 -1.90
C PRO A 106 21.66 0.99 -0.68
N GLU A 107 22.69 1.81 -0.88
CA GLU A 107 23.46 2.40 0.23
C GLU A 107 22.63 3.33 1.11
N LYS A 108 21.82 4.21 0.50
CA LYS A 108 20.91 5.09 1.24
C LYS A 108 19.80 4.28 1.90
N LEU A 109 19.26 3.29 1.18
CA LEU A 109 18.24 2.40 1.69
C LEU A 109 18.69 1.69 2.95
N PHE A 110 19.83 1.02 2.93
CA PHE A 110 20.31 0.26 4.08
C PHE A 110 20.62 1.16 5.26
N ARG A 111 21.33 2.27 5.04
CA ARG A 111 21.62 3.27 6.08
C ARG A 111 20.33 3.75 6.77
N SER A 112 19.33 4.15 5.99
CA SER A 112 18.07 4.66 6.54
C SER A 112 17.27 3.57 7.24
N VAL A 113 17.22 2.35 6.70
CA VAL A 113 16.49 1.22 7.33
C VAL A 113 17.15 0.81 8.65
N ASP A 114 18.47 0.66 8.70
CA ASP A 114 19.20 0.36 9.93
C ASP A 114 18.87 1.42 11.00
N ARG A 115 18.95 2.70 10.61
CA ARG A 115 18.67 3.82 11.49
C ARG A 115 17.21 3.85 11.97
N MET A 116 16.24 3.52 11.11
CA MET A 116 14.83 3.40 11.51
C MET A 116 14.62 2.27 12.51
N LEU A 117 15.29 1.13 12.31
CA LEU A 117 15.20 0.00 13.24
C LEU A 117 15.75 0.41 14.61
N GLU A 118 16.81 1.21 14.68
CA GLU A 118 17.32 1.73 15.96
C GLU A 118 16.36 2.74 16.61
N LEU A 119 15.89 3.73 15.84
CA LEU A 119 15.13 4.86 16.36
C LEU A 119 13.69 4.53 16.77
N ALA A 120 13.08 3.54 16.12
CA ALA A 120 11.68 3.18 16.30
C ALA A 120 11.52 1.66 16.49
N PRO A 121 11.98 1.08 17.61
CA PRO A 121 11.98 -0.36 17.85
C PRO A 121 10.59 -1.01 17.84
N GLU A 122 9.55 -0.24 18.16
CA GLU A 122 8.15 -0.65 18.22
C GLU A 122 7.40 -0.52 16.90
N VAL A 123 8.05 0.03 15.86
CA VAL A 123 7.47 0.20 14.53
C VAL A 123 7.80 -0.99 13.64
N SER A 124 6.77 -1.50 12.97
CA SER A 124 6.90 -2.40 11.83
C SER A 124 6.98 -1.61 10.53
N ILE A 125 7.93 -1.95 9.67
CA ILE A 125 8.21 -1.28 8.40
C ILE A 125 7.85 -2.22 7.27
N ASP A 126 7.01 -1.74 6.36
CA ASP A 126 6.71 -2.40 5.08
C ASP A 126 7.57 -1.77 4.00
N LEU A 127 8.73 -2.36 3.75
CA LEU A 127 9.62 -1.95 2.67
C LEU A 127 9.10 -2.54 1.36
N ASN A 128 8.58 -1.67 0.49
CA ASN A 128 7.82 -2.05 -0.68
C ASN A 128 8.63 -1.74 -1.96
N PHE A 129 9.30 -2.76 -2.48
CA PHE A 129 10.05 -2.66 -3.74
C PHE A 129 9.11 -2.59 -4.93
N SER A 130 9.34 -1.61 -5.77
CA SER A 130 8.60 -1.39 -6.99
C SER A 130 9.07 -2.30 -8.13
N LEU A 131 8.23 -3.23 -8.62
CA LEU A 131 8.50 -4.04 -9.82
C LEU A 131 7.25 -4.19 -10.69
N ASP A 132 7.24 -3.52 -11.84
CA ASP A 132 6.09 -3.50 -12.77
C ASP A 132 6.22 -4.44 -13.99
N GLY A 133 7.05 -5.48 -13.95
CA GLY A 133 7.19 -6.40 -15.09
C GLY A 133 8.51 -7.17 -15.02
N LEU A 134 8.80 -7.96 -16.06
CA LEU A 134 10.14 -8.56 -16.22
C LEU A 134 11.07 -7.58 -16.92
N ALA A 135 12.36 -7.64 -16.58
CA ALA A 135 13.49 -6.98 -17.28
C ALA A 135 13.11 -5.74 -18.12
N ASN A 136 13.01 -5.90 -19.45
CA ASN A 136 12.75 -4.81 -20.40
C ASN A 136 11.42 -4.09 -20.14
N THR A 137 10.36 -4.82 -19.82
CA THR A 137 9.03 -4.25 -19.55
C THR A 137 9.07 -3.37 -18.30
N HIS A 138 9.75 -3.82 -17.25
CA HIS A 138 9.95 -3.03 -16.04
C HIS A 138 10.76 -1.76 -16.32
N ASP A 139 11.91 -1.90 -16.99
CA ASP A 139 12.82 -0.79 -17.30
C ASP A 139 12.13 0.26 -18.17
N ALA A 140 11.34 -0.17 -19.16
CA ALA A 140 10.57 0.71 -20.04
C ALA A 140 9.46 1.45 -19.30
N ILE A 141 8.72 0.78 -18.40
CA ILE A 141 7.68 1.43 -17.57
C ILE A 141 8.30 2.44 -16.61
N ARG A 142 9.44 2.10 -15.99
CA ARG A 142 10.12 2.94 -14.99
C ARG A 142 11.02 4.03 -15.57
N GLY A 143 11.32 3.94 -16.87
CA GLY A 143 12.17 4.91 -17.59
C GLY A 143 13.63 4.90 -17.12
N VAL A 144 14.13 3.75 -16.65
CA VAL A 144 15.50 3.60 -16.13
C VAL A 144 16.10 2.29 -16.66
N PRO A 145 17.22 2.33 -17.41
CA PRO A 145 17.89 1.13 -17.88
C PRO A 145 18.45 0.27 -16.73
N ASN A 146 18.36 -1.05 -16.88
CA ASN A 146 18.79 -2.07 -15.91
C ASN A 146 18.13 -1.93 -14.53
N ASN A 147 16.96 -1.27 -14.44
CA ASN A 147 16.27 -1.06 -13.17
C ASN A 147 15.86 -2.38 -12.54
N PHE A 148 15.27 -3.30 -13.33
CA PHE A 148 14.83 -4.60 -12.86
C PHE A 148 15.96 -5.38 -12.16
N ALA A 149 17.11 -5.50 -12.84
CA ALA A 149 18.26 -6.22 -12.32
C ALA A 149 18.84 -5.56 -11.06
N ARG A 150 18.94 -4.22 -11.05
CA ARG A 150 19.42 -3.47 -9.88
C ARG A 150 18.49 -3.61 -8.68
N THR A 151 17.19 -3.54 -8.90
CA THR A 151 16.18 -3.70 -7.85
C THR A 151 16.21 -5.12 -7.28
N LEU A 152 16.33 -6.15 -8.12
CA LEU A 152 16.51 -7.53 -7.65
C LEU A 152 17.80 -7.74 -6.84
N ALA A 153 18.89 -7.07 -7.20
CA ALA A 153 20.14 -7.10 -6.43
C ALA A 153 19.97 -6.42 -5.07
N THR A 154 19.31 -5.26 -5.02
CA THR A 154 18.98 -4.58 -3.75
C THR A 154 18.08 -5.44 -2.87
N MET A 155 17.07 -6.10 -3.45
CA MET A 155 16.20 -7.01 -2.70
C MET A 155 16.95 -8.21 -2.12
N GLU A 156 17.89 -8.79 -2.85
CA GLU A 156 18.74 -9.89 -2.36
C GLU A 156 19.63 -9.45 -1.22
N ALA A 157 20.27 -8.28 -1.34
CA ALA A 157 21.05 -7.69 -0.27
C ALA A 157 20.19 -7.36 0.97
N ALA A 158 18.95 -6.90 0.77
CA ALA A 158 17.99 -6.65 1.85
C ALA A 158 17.59 -7.95 2.57
N GLU A 159 17.32 -9.02 1.84
CA GLU A 159 17.04 -10.33 2.42
C GLU A 159 18.26 -10.86 3.18
N ALA A 160 19.46 -10.78 2.62
CA ALA A 160 20.68 -11.23 3.28
C ALA A 160 20.95 -10.45 4.59
N ARG A 161 20.71 -9.14 4.59
CA ARG A 161 20.94 -8.26 5.74
C ARG A 161 19.90 -8.41 6.84
N TYR A 162 18.62 -8.56 6.47
CA TYR A 162 17.51 -8.44 7.41
C TYR A 162 16.73 -9.73 7.62
N ARG A 163 17.27 -10.87 7.18
CA ARG A 163 16.65 -12.18 7.44
C ARG A 163 16.34 -12.34 8.92
N GLY A 164 15.09 -12.68 9.22
CA GLY A 164 14.62 -12.90 10.59
C GLY A 164 14.16 -11.63 11.33
N VAL A 165 14.38 -10.43 10.80
CA VAL A 165 13.84 -9.18 11.36
C VAL A 165 12.34 -9.10 11.06
N ARG A 166 11.53 -9.74 11.90
CA ARG A 166 10.08 -9.91 11.67
C ARG A 166 9.28 -8.62 11.47
N ARG A 167 9.74 -7.52 12.07
CA ARG A 167 9.08 -6.20 11.96
C ARG A 167 9.47 -5.45 10.68
N LEU A 168 10.40 -5.96 9.87
CA LEU A 168 10.74 -5.42 8.57
C LEU A 168 10.26 -6.38 7.47
N ARG A 169 9.12 -6.05 6.87
CA ARG A 169 8.56 -6.82 5.76
C ARG A 169 9.13 -6.33 4.45
N ARG A 170 9.64 -7.23 3.62
CA ARG A 170 10.07 -6.93 2.24
C ARG A 170 8.97 -7.35 1.29
N ASN A 171 8.23 -6.40 0.74
CA ASN A 171 7.18 -6.69 -0.22
C ASN A 171 7.54 -6.18 -1.62
N VAL A 172 6.82 -6.66 -2.62
CA VAL A 172 6.84 -6.13 -3.98
C VAL A 172 5.51 -5.49 -4.30
N LEU A 173 5.52 -4.27 -4.85
CA LEU A 173 4.35 -3.60 -5.40
C LEU A 173 4.46 -3.54 -6.91
N THR A 174 3.40 -3.97 -7.58
CA THR A 174 3.31 -4.04 -9.04
C THR A 174 2.10 -3.23 -9.49
N VAL A 175 2.32 -2.24 -10.35
CA VAL A 175 1.24 -1.51 -11.01
C VAL A 175 0.82 -2.27 -12.27
N ILE A 176 -0.44 -2.68 -12.37
CA ILE A 176 -1.00 -3.38 -13.53
C ILE A 176 -1.20 -2.39 -14.67
N THR A 177 -0.60 -2.67 -15.82
CA THR A 177 -0.66 -1.86 -17.04
C THR A 177 -0.94 -2.71 -18.27
N ARG A 178 -1.31 -2.07 -19.38
CA ARG A 178 -1.48 -2.74 -20.68
C ARG A 178 -0.22 -3.45 -21.17
N GLU A 179 0.97 -2.99 -20.78
CA GLU A 179 2.24 -3.55 -21.22
C GLU A 179 2.66 -4.76 -20.39
N ASN A 180 2.32 -4.81 -19.11
CA ASN A 180 2.81 -5.87 -18.22
C ASN A 180 1.78 -6.93 -17.83
N TYR A 181 0.47 -6.73 -18.08
CA TYR A 181 -0.55 -7.61 -17.51
C TYR A 181 -0.38 -9.10 -17.88
N GLN A 182 0.23 -9.39 -19.04
CA GLN A 182 0.53 -10.76 -19.49
C GLN A 182 1.79 -11.35 -18.84
N GLU A 183 2.65 -10.52 -18.27
CA GLU A 183 3.89 -10.94 -17.61
C GLU A 183 3.78 -11.02 -16.09
N ILE A 184 2.75 -10.41 -15.49
CA ILE A 184 2.62 -10.30 -14.03
C ILE A 184 2.64 -11.66 -13.33
N VAL A 185 1.99 -12.68 -13.90
CA VAL A 185 2.03 -14.04 -13.34
C VAL A 185 3.45 -14.61 -13.38
N ARG A 186 4.17 -14.44 -14.49
CA ARG A 186 5.57 -14.87 -14.62
C ARG A 186 6.49 -14.14 -13.66
N LEU A 187 6.26 -12.85 -13.44
CA LEU A 187 6.94 -12.07 -12.41
C LEU A 187 6.67 -12.66 -11.02
N GLY A 188 5.41 -12.98 -10.71
CA GLY A 188 5.04 -13.63 -9.45
C GLY A 188 5.75 -14.97 -9.24
N LEU A 189 5.79 -15.83 -10.27
CA LEU A 189 6.50 -17.11 -10.24
C LEU A 189 8.00 -16.92 -10.04
N HIS A 190 8.60 -15.97 -10.75
CA HIS A 190 10.01 -15.62 -10.61
C HIS A 190 10.36 -15.18 -9.18
N LEU A 191 9.54 -14.29 -8.60
CA LEU A 191 9.75 -13.78 -7.24
C LEU A 191 9.52 -14.85 -6.18
N LEU A 192 8.48 -15.70 -6.32
CA LEU A 192 8.26 -16.83 -5.43
C LEU A 192 9.43 -17.82 -5.47
N GLY A 193 9.89 -18.20 -6.67
CA GLY A 193 10.98 -19.15 -6.85
C GLY A 193 12.31 -18.65 -6.30
N ARG A 194 12.55 -17.33 -6.35
CA ARG A 194 13.74 -16.70 -5.73
C ARG A 194 13.64 -16.60 -4.21
N GLY A 195 12.43 -16.48 -3.67
CA GLY A 195 12.21 -16.29 -2.23
C GLY A 195 12.60 -14.90 -1.73
N GLY A 196 12.75 -14.75 -0.42
CA GLY A 196 13.20 -13.49 0.22
C GLY A 196 12.15 -12.37 0.34
N ILE A 197 10.98 -12.50 -0.29
CA ILE A 197 9.87 -11.56 -0.13
C ILE A 197 8.78 -12.10 0.82
N ASP A 198 8.05 -11.19 1.46
CA ASP A 198 6.97 -11.48 2.41
C ASP A 198 5.57 -11.30 1.80
N GLY A 199 5.50 -10.61 0.66
CA GLY A 199 4.28 -10.43 -0.11
C GLY A 199 4.51 -9.73 -1.44
N GLN A 200 3.57 -9.91 -2.34
CA GLN A 200 3.43 -9.12 -3.56
C GLN A 200 2.03 -8.54 -3.58
N TYR A 201 1.88 -7.27 -3.96
CA TYR A 201 0.58 -6.61 -4.05
C TYR A 201 0.44 -5.86 -5.37
N PHE A 202 -0.79 -5.75 -5.83
CA PHE A 202 -1.10 -5.33 -7.20
C PHE A 202 -2.08 -4.17 -7.18
N GLU A 203 -1.78 -3.16 -7.98
CA GLU A 203 -2.58 -1.93 -8.06
C GLU A 203 -2.83 -1.59 -9.51
N VAL A 204 -4.04 -1.17 -9.87
CA VAL A 204 -4.28 -0.58 -11.19
C VAL A 204 -3.73 0.86 -11.23
N VAL A 205 -3.35 1.34 -12.41
CA VAL A 205 -2.86 2.72 -12.59
C VAL A 205 -3.90 3.72 -12.06
N ARG A 206 -3.46 4.57 -11.13
CA ARG A 206 -4.27 5.60 -10.48
C ARG A 206 -4.16 6.92 -11.23
N GLY A 207 -5.14 7.81 -11.00
CA GLY A 207 -5.05 9.20 -11.44
C GLY A 207 -4.77 9.37 -12.93
N GLN A 208 -4.10 10.48 -13.24
CA GLN A 208 -3.48 10.70 -14.53
C GLN A 208 -2.07 10.10 -14.49
N ALA A 209 -1.63 9.55 -15.61
CA ALA A 209 -0.28 9.06 -15.81
C ALA A 209 0.34 9.79 -17.00
N PRO A 210 1.67 10.01 -17.02
CA PRO A 210 2.37 10.59 -18.17
C PRO A 210 2.05 9.89 -19.48
N ASP A 211 1.87 8.57 -19.43
CA ASP A 211 1.39 7.78 -20.56
C ASP A 211 0.00 7.18 -20.28
N PRO A 212 -1.07 7.79 -20.80
CA PRO A 212 -2.43 7.28 -20.65
C PRO A 212 -2.67 5.93 -21.34
N SER A 213 -1.85 5.55 -22.32
CA SER A 213 -2.04 4.30 -23.06
C SER A 213 -1.83 3.06 -22.18
N LEU A 214 -1.02 3.19 -21.12
CA LEU A 214 -0.79 2.13 -20.13
C LEU A 214 -2.04 1.74 -19.35
N LYS A 215 -3.07 2.59 -19.34
CA LYS A 215 -4.36 2.33 -18.66
C LYS A 215 -5.34 1.52 -19.51
N ARG A 216 -5.05 1.25 -20.79
CA ARG A 216 -5.96 0.61 -21.74
C ARG A 216 -6.10 -0.90 -21.51
N LEU A 217 -6.73 -1.29 -20.41
CA LEU A 217 -7.15 -2.66 -20.11
C LEU A 217 -8.68 -2.73 -20.11
N THR A 218 -9.24 -3.94 -20.18
CA THR A 218 -10.68 -4.19 -19.94
C THR A 218 -10.90 -4.69 -18.52
N ALA A 219 -12.12 -4.53 -17.98
CA ALA A 219 -12.46 -5.09 -16.67
C ALA A 219 -12.29 -6.62 -16.61
N ASP A 220 -12.54 -7.31 -17.72
CA ASP A 220 -12.36 -8.77 -17.81
C ASP A 220 -10.88 -9.19 -17.79
N GLN A 221 -9.99 -8.41 -18.42
CA GLN A 221 -8.54 -8.64 -18.32
C GLN A 221 -8.07 -8.51 -16.86
N VAL A 222 -8.51 -7.47 -16.16
CA VAL A 222 -8.17 -7.25 -14.75
C VAL A 222 -8.75 -8.35 -13.87
N ARG A 223 -10.01 -8.75 -14.08
CA ARG A 223 -10.67 -9.85 -13.35
C ARG A 223 -9.97 -11.19 -13.56
N SER A 224 -9.60 -11.52 -14.81
CA SER A 224 -8.84 -12.74 -15.11
C SER A 224 -7.49 -12.72 -14.40
N LEU A 225 -6.76 -11.60 -14.46
CA LEU A 225 -5.48 -11.46 -13.76
C LEU A 225 -5.63 -11.59 -12.24
N HIS A 226 -6.60 -10.93 -11.61
CA HIS A 226 -6.84 -11.06 -10.16
C HIS A 226 -7.12 -12.51 -9.72
N ARG A 227 -7.88 -13.29 -10.52
CA ARG A 227 -8.08 -14.72 -10.25
C ARG A 227 -6.76 -15.49 -10.30
N GLN A 228 -5.92 -15.23 -11.29
CA GLN A 228 -4.59 -15.84 -11.43
C GLN A 228 -3.62 -15.40 -10.32
N LEU A 229 -3.85 -14.25 -9.69
CA LEU A 229 -2.98 -13.68 -8.64
C LEU A 229 -3.29 -14.19 -7.22
N MET A 230 -4.53 -14.61 -6.95
CA MET A 230 -4.93 -15.09 -5.62
C MET A 230 -4.05 -16.20 -5.02
N PRO A 231 -3.49 -17.14 -5.80
CA PRO A 231 -2.68 -18.20 -5.22
C PRO A 231 -1.32 -17.75 -4.71
N PHE A 232 -0.70 -16.74 -5.35
CA PHE A 232 0.51 -16.12 -4.80
C PHE A 232 0.22 -15.57 -3.40
N HIS A 233 -0.92 -14.88 -3.23
CA HIS A 233 -1.35 -14.41 -1.91
C HIS A 233 -1.62 -15.54 -0.91
N ARG A 234 -2.12 -16.71 -1.34
CA ARG A 234 -2.26 -17.88 -0.46
C ARG A 234 -0.91 -18.40 0.01
N ALA A 235 0.07 -18.50 -0.89
CA ALA A 235 1.44 -18.89 -0.55
C ALA A 235 2.07 -17.89 0.44
N TYR A 236 1.95 -16.58 0.18
CA TYR A 236 2.43 -15.55 1.10
C TYR A 236 1.71 -15.58 2.44
N ALA A 237 0.39 -15.83 2.46
CA ALA A 237 -0.39 -15.91 3.70
C ALA A 237 0.10 -17.05 4.61
N LYS A 238 0.35 -18.25 4.05
CA LYS A 238 0.91 -19.39 4.81
C LYS A 238 2.21 -18.99 5.51
N LYS A 239 3.13 -18.32 4.79
CA LYS A 239 4.41 -17.83 5.34
C LYS A 239 4.20 -16.74 6.40
N LEU A 240 3.38 -15.73 6.09
CA LEU A 240 3.14 -14.58 6.96
C LEU A 240 2.59 -15.01 8.33
N PHE A 241 1.68 -15.98 8.37
CA PHE A 241 1.02 -16.43 9.60
C PHE A 241 1.60 -17.73 10.19
N ALA A 242 2.66 -18.30 9.60
CA ALA A 242 3.29 -19.55 10.06
C ALA A 242 3.71 -19.53 11.54
N HIS A 243 4.07 -18.36 12.06
CA HIS A 243 4.47 -18.16 13.46
C HIS A 243 3.31 -18.17 14.46
N LEU A 244 2.05 -18.09 14.00
CA LEU A 244 0.87 -18.02 14.88
C LEU A 244 0.34 -19.42 15.23
N PRO A 245 -0.33 -19.58 16.39
CA PRO A 245 -1.04 -20.81 16.75
C PRO A 245 -2.10 -21.19 15.72
N PRO A 246 -2.41 -22.50 15.52
CA PRO A 246 -3.26 -22.96 14.41
C PRO A 246 -4.63 -22.26 14.28
N GLY A 247 -5.33 -22.02 15.40
CA GLY A 247 -6.63 -21.33 15.37
C GLY A 247 -6.54 -19.87 14.94
N ILE A 248 -5.54 -19.14 15.46
CA ILE A 248 -5.29 -17.74 15.12
C ILE A 248 -4.77 -17.62 13.69
N ARG A 249 -3.90 -18.54 13.27
CA ARG A 249 -3.37 -18.64 11.91
C ARG A 249 -4.49 -18.76 10.88
N ARG A 250 -5.41 -19.71 11.06
CA ARG A 250 -6.56 -19.91 10.15
C ARG A 250 -7.41 -18.66 10.03
N LEU A 251 -7.68 -17.99 11.16
CA LEU A 251 -8.46 -16.74 11.17
C LEU A 251 -7.70 -15.59 10.48
N GLY A 252 -6.40 -15.46 10.73
CA GLY A 252 -5.53 -14.46 10.11
C GLY A 252 -5.44 -14.63 8.59
N GLU A 253 -5.19 -15.86 8.14
CA GLU A 253 -5.17 -16.22 6.71
C GLU A 253 -6.51 -15.94 6.03
N MET A 254 -7.62 -16.37 6.65
CA MET A 254 -8.97 -16.13 6.13
C MET A 254 -9.24 -14.64 5.95
N TYR A 255 -8.92 -13.84 6.96
CA TYR A 255 -9.17 -12.41 6.91
C TYR A 255 -8.24 -11.70 5.92
N TYR A 256 -6.96 -12.07 5.86
CA TYR A 256 -5.99 -11.50 4.91
C TYR A 256 -6.40 -11.77 3.47
N LEU A 257 -6.71 -13.03 3.14
CA LEU A 257 -7.12 -13.44 1.80
C LEU A 257 -8.49 -12.88 1.41
N GLY A 258 -9.44 -12.84 2.35
CA GLY A 258 -10.74 -12.22 2.14
C GLY A 258 -10.62 -10.72 1.88
N ASN A 259 -9.77 -10.03 2.65
CA ASN A 259 -9.50 -8.61 2.46
C ASN A 259 -8.86 -8.33 1.09
N LEU A 260 -7.90 -9.14 0.66
CA LEU A 260 -7.32 -9.00 -0.68
C LEU A 260 -8.37 -9.21 -1.78
N ARG A 261 -9.18 -10.28 -1.68
CA ARG A 261 -10.26 -10.52 -2.65
C ARG A 261 -11.27 -9.37 -2.65
N PHE A 262 -11.58 -8.80 -1.50
CA PHE A 262 -12.43 -7.62 -1.38
C PHE A 262 -11.88 -6.41 -2.14
N HIS A 263 -10.57 -6.16 -2.07
CA HIS A 263 -9.94 -5.08 -2.84
C HIS A 263 -10.01 -5.36 -4.34
N PHE A 264 -9.70 -6.58 -4.76
CA PHE A 264 -9.81 -6.98 -6.17
C PHE A 264 -11.23 -6.86 -6.71
N GLU A 265 -12.24 -7.30 -5.96
CA GLU A 265 -13.65 -7.18 -6.34
C GLU A 265 -14.05 -5.70 -6.52
N LEU A 266 -13.62 -4.81 -5.61
CA LEU A 266 -13.91 -3.37 -5.75
C LEU A 266 -13.16 -2.73 -6.92
N GLN A 267 -11.91 -3.12 -7.14
CA GLN A 267 -11.13 -2.69 -8.30
C GLN A 267 -11.81 -3.12 -9.60
N GLU A 268 -12.23 -4.38 -9.70
CA GLU A 268 -12.95 -4.92 -10.87
C GLU A 268 -14.28 -4.21 -11.11
N ARG A 269 -15.06 -3.95 -10.05
CA ARG A 269 -16.35 -3.25 -10.14
C ARG A 269 -16.19 -1.80 -10.60
N CYS A 270 -15.18 -1.11 -10.07
CA CYS A 270 -14.95 0.31 -10.29
C CYS A 270 -13.97 0.60 -11.43
N PHE A 271 -13.55 -0.43 -12.19
CA PHE A 271 -12.48 -0.30 -13.17
C PHE A 271 -12.86 0.63 -14.33
N GLU A 272 -14.05 0.45 -14.88
CA GLU A 272 -14.56 1.21 -16.04
C GLU A 272 -15.29 2.49 -15.64
N GLY A 273 -15.56 2.67 -14.35
CA GLY A 273 -16.28 3.83 -13.83
C GLY A 273 -16.69 3.62 -12.38
N PRO A 274 -17.02 4.70 -11.65
CA PRO A 274 -17.32 4.63 -10.24
C PRO A 274 -18.61 3.84 -9.97
N LYS A 275 -18.54 2.87 -9.06
CA LYS A 275 -19.70 2.11 -8.55
C LYS A 275 -19.65 2.07 -7.03
N ALA A 276 -20.78 2.34 -6.38
CA ALA A 276 -20.87 2.43 -4.93
C ALA A 276 -20.17 1.28 -4.20
N TRP A 277 -19.29 1.61 -3.26
CA TRP A 277 -18.71 0.63 -2.35
C TRP A 277 -19.75 0.16 -1.34
N PRO A 278 -19.59 -1.02 -0.70
CA PRO A 278 -20.47 -1.50 0.37
C PRO A 278 -20.22 -0.78 1.72
N MET A 279 -19.51 0.35 1.70
CA MET A 279 -19.23 1.23 2.84
C MET A 279 -18.98 2.66 2.37
N PRO A 280 -19.22 3.69 3.21
CA PRO A 280 -18.80 5.04 2.89
C PRO A 280 -17.27 5.17 2.82
N CYS A 281 -16.78 6.05 1.93
CA CYS A 281 -15.39 6.49 1.97
C CYS A 281 -15.18 7.41 3.19
N THR A 282 -14.06 7.23 3.88
CA THR A 282 -13.72 7.95 5.14
C THR A 282 -12.47 8.82 5.00
N ALA A 283 -12.09 9.16 3.76
CA ALA A 283 -10.99 10.05 3.46
C ALA A 283 -11.24 11.45 4.08
N GLY A 284 -10.21 12.09 4.62
CA GLY A 284 -10.34 13.36 5.36
C GLY A 284 -10.86 13.20 6.80
N GLU A 285 -11.73 12.21 7.09
CA GLU A 285 -12.16 11.90 8.46
C GLU A 285 -11.15 11.04 9.22
N THR A 286 -10.59 10.03 8.55
CA THR A 286 -9.73 9.01 9.17
C THR A 286 -8.29 9.08 8.67
N SER A 287 -8.05 9.93 7.67
CA SER A 287 -6.74 10.13 7.07
C SER A 287 -6.56 11.51 6.48
N ILE A 288 -5.30 11.90 6.28
CA ILE A 288 -4.89 13.11 5.57
C ILE A 288 -3.74 12.79 4.63
N VAL A 289 -3.69 13.45 3.49
CA VAL A 289 -2.56 13.43 2.56
C VAL A 289 -1.86 14.78 2.63
N VAL A 290 -0.55 14.77 2.84
CA VAL A 290 0.32 15.94 2.85
C VAL A 290 1.35 15.79 1.73
N ASP A 291 1.27 16.67 0.74
CA ASP A 291 2.20 16.78 -0.37
C ASP A 291 3.59 17.29 0.10
N HIS A 292 4.62 17.13 -0.73
CA HIS A 292 6.01 17.50 -0.40
C HIS A 292 6.18 18.96 0.02
N ASN A 293 5.31 19.87 -0.42
CA ASN A 293 5.38 21.30 -0.11
C ASN A 293 4.38 21.75 0.97
N GLY A 294 3.73 20.80 1.66
CA GLY A 294 2.77 21.07 2.72
C GLY A 294 1.36 21.42 2.24
N ALA A 295 1.05 21.32 0.94
CA ALA A 295 -0.35 21.26 0.52
C ALA A 295 -1.00 19.99 1.10
N PHE A 296 -2.24 20.07 1.57
CA PHE A 296 -2.94 18.92 2.13
C PHE A 296 -4.28 18.66 1.45
N ARG A 297 -4.69 17.38 1.47
CA ARG A 297 -5.87 16.85 0.79
C ARG A 297 -6.52 15.75 1.64
N ALA A 298 -7.80 15.49 1.38
CA ALA A 298 -8.47 14.32 1.95
C ALA A 298 -7.94 12.99 1.36
N CYS A 299 -7.62 12.99 0.07
CA CYS A 299 -7.13 11.83 -0.69
C CYS A 299 -6.24 12.27 -1.86
N GLU A 300 -5.34 11.40 -2.33
CA GLU A 300 -4.44 11.66 -3.47
C GLU A 300 -5.20 11.96 -4.77
N MET A 301 -6.41 11.41 -4.89
CA MET A 301 -7.30 11.58 -6.05
C MET A 301 -8.17 12.84 -5.96
N ARG A 302 -8.10 13.57 -4.85
CA ARG A 302 -8.87 14.79 -4.60
C ARG A 302 -8.03 16.04 -4.83
N GLY A 303 -8.73 17.17 -4.92
CA GLY A 303 -8.09 18.48 -5.04
C GLY A 303 -7.31 18.87 -3.78
N VAL A 304 -6.47 19.91 -3.91
CA VAL A 304 -5.85 20.54 -2.74
C VAL A 304 -6.93 21.22 -1.92
N VAL A 305 -6.97 20.92 -0.62
CA VAL A 305 -7.91 21.51 0.34
C VAL A 305 -7.35 22.80 0.93
N GLY A 306 -6.04 22.84 1.18
CA GLY A 306 -5.35 24.01 1.70
C GLY A 306 -3.84 23.78 1.83
N ARG A 307 -3.12 24.72 2.44
CA ARG A 307 -1.70 24.58 2.77
C ARG A 307 -1.49 24.60 4.27
N LEU A 308 -0.63 23.71 4.77
CA LEU A 308 -0.29 23.64 6.19
C LEU A 308 0.40 24.91 6.71
N ALA A 309 1.05 25.68 5.83
CA ALA A 309 1.63 26.97 6.17
C ALA A 309 0.58 27.96 6.74
N ASP A 310 -0.67 27.88 6.28
CA ASP A 310 -1.78 28.73 6.74
C ASP A 310 -2.22 28.38 8.17
N PHE A 311 -1.73 27.26 8.71
CA PHE A 311 -2.07 26.73 10.03
C PHE A 311 -0.83 26.58 10.92
N ASP A 312 0.28 27.28 10.65
CA ASP A 312 1.56 27.10 11.38
C ASP A 312 2.00 25.62 11.43
N TYR A 313 1.72 24.90 10.34
CA TYR A 313 2.00 23.47 10.19
C TYR A 313 1.29 22.58 11.22
N ASP A 314 0.22 23.07 11.84
CA ASP A 314 -0.65 22.33 12.75
C ASP A 314 -1.63 21.43 11.97
N VAL A 315 -1.39 20.12 12.03
CA VAL A 315 -2.21 19.12 11.34
C VAL A 315 -3.60 18.99 11.97
N SER A 316 -3.72 19.14 13.29
CA SER A 316 -5.01 19.10 13.99
C SER A 316 -5.89 20.28 13.58
N ALA A 317 -5.31 21.48 13.47
CA ALA A 317 -6.01 22.66 12.99
C ALA A 317 -6.44 22.51 11.52
N ALA A 318 -5.58 21.98 10.65
CA ALA A 318 -5.90 21.73 9.25
C ALA A 318 -7.06 20.72 9.08
N LEU A 319 -7.06 19.63 9.86
CA LEU A 319 -8.15 18.66 9.91
C LEU A 319 -9.47 19.28 10.40
N ALA A 320 -9.39 20.19 11.36
CA ALA A 320 -10.53 20.93 11.90
C ALA A 320 -10.93 22.16 11.07
N SER A 321 -10.34 22.38 9.89
CA SER A 321 -10.68 23.53 9.05
C SER A 321 -12.07 23.41 8.41
N ALA A 322 -12.69 24.55 8.10
CA ALA A 322 -13.95 24.57 7.37
C ALA A 322 -13.81 23.95 5.96
N ALA A 323 -12.67 24.17 5.31
CA ALA A 323 -12.35 23.59 4.01
C ALA A 323 -12.32 22.05 4.07
N MET A 324 -11.65 21.46 5.07
CA MET A 324 -11.63 20.00 5.24
C MET A 324 -13.02 19.44 5.54
N ARG A 325 -13.82 20.10 6.39
CA ARG A 325 -15.21 19.69 6.64
C ARG A 325 -16.06 19.71 5.37
N SER A 326 -15.94 20.75 4.56
CA SER A 326 -16.65 20.85 3.29
C SER A 326 -16.22 19.78 2.30
N GLU A 327 -14.91 19.52 2.20
CA GLU A 327 -14.37 18.46 1.35
C GLU A 327 -14.90 17.08 1.77
N VAL A 328 -14.88 16.77 3.07
CA VAL A 328 -15.43 15.51 3.61
C VAL A 328 -16.92 15.35 3.29
N ALA A 329 -17.71 16.41 3.46
CA ALA A 329 -19.13 16.40 3.16
C ALA A 329 -19.43 16.16 1.67
N ALA A 330 -18.54 16.61 0.77
CA ALA A 330 -18.70 16.44 -0.68
C ALA A 330 -18.31 15.05 -1.20
N ILE A 331 -17.56 14.24 -0.44
CA ILE A 331 -17.06 12.92 -0.89
C ILE A 331 -18.19 11.96 -1.32
N PRO A 332 -19.27 11.78 -0.54
CA PRO A 332 -20.37 10.89 -0.94
C PRO A 332 -21.07 11.37 -2.21
N GLU A 333 -21.26 12.68 -2.36
CA GLU A 333 -21.93 13.31 -3.51
C GLU A 333 -21.09 13.23 -4.79
N ALA A 334 -19.77 13.31 -4.65
CA ALA A 334 -18.82 13.23 -5.76
C ALA A 334 -18.65 11.80 -6.33
N ASN A 335 -19.44 10.81 -5.88
CA ASN A 335 -19.35 9.41 -6.30
C ASN A 335 -17.91 8.90 -6.27
N CYS A 336 -17.18 9.19 -5.18
CA CYS A 336 -15.76 8.86 -4.98
C CYS A 336 -15.51 7.35 -4.76
N TRP A 337 -16.12 6.51 -5.58
CA TRP A 337 -16.01 5.08 -5.59
C TRP A 337 -14.96 4.65 -6.60
N CYS A 338 -13.70 4.71 -6.19
CA CYS A 338 -12.56 4.46 -7.06
C CYS A 338 -11.95 3.07 -6.83
N THR A 339 -10.83 2.80 -7.50
CA THR A 339 -10.03 1.58 -7.37
C THR A 339 -8.90 1.70 -6.35
N HIS A 340 -8.86 2.82 -5.60
CA HIS A 340 -7.70 3.19 -4.78
C HIS A 340 -7.65 2.40 -3.47
N SER A 341 -6.77 1.40 -3.43
CA SER A 341 -6.69 0.43 -2.34
C SER A 341 -6.43 1.03 -0.96
N CYS A 342 -5.64 2.09 -0.85
CA CYS A 342 -5.32 2.74 0.42
C CYS A 342 -6.59 3.20 1.15
N PHE A 343 -7.52 3.83 0.43
CA PHE A 343 -8.77 4.34 1.01
C PHE A 343 -9.87 3.30 1.09
N ILE A 344 -9.85 2.28 0.21
CA ILE A 344 -10.66 1.07 0.39
C ILE A 344 -10.26 0.40 1.71
N GLN A 345 -8.96 0.22 1.96
CA GLN A 345 -8.43 -0.43 3.14
C GLN A 345 -8.79 0.35 4.40
N GLU A 346 -8.53 1.66 4.43
CA GLU A 346 -8.84 2.47 5.60
C GLU A 346 -10.35 2.56 5.86
N SER A 347 -11.17 2.78 4.83
CA SER A 347 -12.64 2.86 5.00
C SER A 347 -13.27 1.52 5.40
N SER A 348 -12.75 0.40 4.87
CA SER A 348 -13.27 -0.94 5.19
C SER A 348 -13.18 -1.26 6.69
N LYS A 349 -12.17 -0.73 7.41
CA LYS A 349 -11.96 -0.98 8.85
C LYS A 349 -13.05 -0.41 9.73
N PHE A 350 -13.75 0.62 9.26
CA PHE A 350 -14.80 1.31 10.01
C PHE A 350 -16.22 0.87 9.59
N SER A 351 -16.33 -0.16 8.74
CA SER A 351 -17.62 -0.72 8.32
C SER A 351 -17.81 -2.12 8.91
N PRO A 352 -18.65 -2.28 9.95
CA PRO A 352 -19.00 -3.59 10.51
C PRO A 352 -19.54 -4.55 9.44
N ARG A 353 -20.32 -4.04 8.48
CA ARG A 353 -20.81 -4.83 7.34
C ARG A 353 -19.66 -5.45 6.56
N VAL A 354 -18.65 -4.65 6.22
CA VAL A 354 -17.50 -5.13 5.44
C VAL A 354 -16.64 -6.08 6.27
N GLN A 355 -16.36 -5.72 7.52
CA GLN A 355 -15.50 -6.49 8.42
C GLN A 355 -16.08 -7.86 8.78
N LEU A 356 -17.40 -7.95 9.00
CA LEU A 356 -18.06 -9.15 9.52
C LEU A 356 -18.74 -9.99 8.43
N PHE A 357 -19.08 -9.41 7.28
CA PHE A 357 -19.83 -10.12 6.23
C PHE A 357 -19.11 -10.13 4.88
N GLU A 358 -18.78 -8.96 4.30
CA GLU A 358 -18.24 -8.91 2.93
C GLU A 358 -16.87 -9.62 2.82
N ILE A 359 -15.94 -9.35 3.75
CA ILE A 359 -14.61 -9.96 3.76
C ILE A 359 -14.67 -11.48 3.98
N PRO A 360 -15.35 -12.00 5.02
CA PRO A 360 -15.50 -13.45 5.21
C PRO A 360 -16.22 -14.14 4.04
N TRP A 361 -17.26 -13.50 3.47
CA TRP A 361 -18.00 -14.04 2.32
C TRP A 361 -17.12 -14.17 1.08
N LEU A 362 -16.34 -13.14 0.76
CA LEU A 362 -15.44 -13.18 -0.39
C LEU A 362 -14.30 -14.18 -0.20
N TRP A 363 -13.82 -14.37 1.03
CA TRP A 363 -12.92 -15.49 1.34
C TRP A 363 -13.54 -16.85 1.07
N TYR A 364 -14.81 -17.05 1.43
CA TYR A 364 -15.53 -18.29 1.14
C TYR A 364 -15.72 -18.50 -0.37
N LYS A 365 -16.22 -17.47 -1.07
CA LYS A 365 -16.51 -17.51 -2.52
C LYS A 365 -15.27 -17.80 -3.37
N GLN A 366 -14.10 -17.24 -3.02
CA GLN A 366 -12.88 -17.49 -3.80
C GLN A 366 -12.38 -18.94 -3.73
N ARG A 367 -12.86 -19.77 -2.79
CA ARG A 367 -12.45 -21.17 -2.69
C ARG A 367 -12.99 -22.03 -3.84
N SER A 368 -14.06 -21.61 -4.50
CA SER A 368 -14.62 -22.29 -5.68
C SER A 368 -14.07 -21.80 -7.01
N GLU A 369 -13.19 -20.79 -7.03
CA GLU A 369 -12.58 -20.27 -8.25
C GLU A 369 -11.44 -21.22 -8.69
N ARG A 370 -11.50 -21.72 -9.94
CA ARG A 370 -10.49 -22.61 -10.55
C ARG A 370 -9.43 -21.82 -11.33
N PHE A 371 -8.23 -22.40 -11.44
CA PHE A 371 -7.02 -21.80 -12.05
C PHE A 371 -6.78 -22.20 -13.50
N ASP A 372 -7.82 -22.66 -14.20
CA ASP A 372 -7.71 -23.36 -15.49
C ASP A 372 -7.16 -22.49 -16.65
N GLU A 373 -6.79 -21.22 -16.40
CA GLU A 373 -6.36 -20.23 -17.41
C GLU A 373 -4.82 -20.07 -17.52
N LEU A 374 -4.01 -20.72 -16.68
CA LEU A 374 -2.54 -20.65 -16.78
C LEU A 374 -1.97 -21.62 -17.83
N PRO A 375 -0.91 -21.24 -18.58
CA PRO A 375 -0.17 -22.16 -19.44
C PRO A 375 0.31 -23.38 -18.65
N ALA A 376 0.28 -24.58 -19.25
CA ALA A 376 0.58 -25.83 -18.54
C ALA A 376 1.92 -25.82 -17.80
N THR A 377 2.97 -25.23 -18.39
CA THR A 377 4.30 -25.13 -17.76
C THR A 377 4.31 -24.24 -16.52
N GLU A 378 3.60 -23.10 -16.57
CA GLU A 378 3.42 -22.21 -15.43
C GLU A 378 2.53 -22.86 -14.36
N LEU A 379 1.50 -23.59 -14.78
CA LEU A 379 0.62 -24.36 -13.90
C LEU A 379 1.37 -25.48 -13.17
N GLU A 380 2.31 -26.18 -13.82
CA GLU A 380 3.13 -27.21 -13.16
C GLU A 380 4.10 -26.61 -12.14
N GLN A 381 4.78 -25.51 -12.47
CA GLN A 381 5.58 -24.76 -11.49
C GLN A 381 4.71 -24.28 -10.32
N PHE A 382 3.50 -23.84 -10.62
CA PHE A 382 2.54 -23.38 -9.64
C PHE A 382 2.05 -24.50 -8.72
N LYS A 383 1.68 -25.68 -9.25
CA LYS A 383 1.31 -26.88 -8.48
C LYS A 383 2.44 -27.31 -7.53
N ALA A 384 3.68 -27.27 -7.99
CA ALA A 384 4.84 -27.58 -7.15
C ALA A 384 4.97 -26.62 -5.96
N LEU A 385 4.64 -25.33 -6.14
CA LEU A 385 4.65 -24.31 -5.08
C LEU A 385 3.46 -24.42 -4.11
N GLU A 386 2.29 -24.90 -4.54
CA GLU A 386 1.14 -25.10 -3.62
C GLU A 386 1.28 -26.32 -2.71
N LEU A 387 1.94 -27.36 -3.22
CA LEU A 387 2.16 -28.65 -2.54
C LEU A 387 3.38 -28.64 -1.59
N ALA A 388 4.32 -27.73 -1.80
CA ALA A 388 5.40 -27.41 -0.86
C ALA A 388 4.91 -26.57 0.31
#